data_AF-A0A0G4PN31-F1
#
_entry.id   AF-A0A0G4PN31-F1
#
_cell.length_a   1.000
_cell.length_b   1.000
_cell.length_c   1.000
_cell.angle_alpha   90.00
_cell.angle_beta   90.00
_cell.angle_gamma   90.00
#
_symmetry.space_group_name_H-M   'P 1'
#
loop_
_entity.id
_entity.type
_entity.pdbx_description
1 polymer ?
#
loop_
_entity_poly.entity_id
_entity_poly.type
_entity_poly.pdbx_seq_one_letter_code
_entity_poly.pdbx_strand_id
1 'polypeptide(L)'
;MSSSVPIRNSVVQISHSTWRLGCAIECERIAEPDDTCAAAWKDGEYWYILRLATSEQPPDVTPANSHEVRLIHEGGTLSAVWAIGNNAFCKVHHWSPDTTSESETIKFVQKKAPQVPVPEVVYSWVDGKRSFLVLKRAPGITLRDAWGTMSATQQDSILEEVVHMCDILASITSERLQNVYGGPVLEPYLAHSERDSLEPLSVCESKRYFFREDLHPNPEIEERFHLYHPDLGPGNILVSNQRLSAIIDWECAGFYPRFWISTKPSVSPGLNFHPPIPGIDEIEWRKRLRMKLEERGYPRFAEWFMEWRRTKSR
;
A
#
# COMPACT_ATOMS: atom_id res chain seq x y z
N MET A 1 -23.01 19.52 -13.35
CA MET A 1 -21.85 19.02 -12.58
C MET A 1 -22.42 18.19 -11.43
N SER A 2 -22.51 16.86 -11.58
CA SER A 2 -22.99 15.99 -10.50
C SER A 2 -21.97 16.05 -9.37
N SER A 3 -22.36 16.52 -8.19
CA SER A 3 -21.52 16.47 -7.00
C SER A 3 -21.22 15.00 -6.72
N SER A 4 -20.00 14.57 -7.00
CA SER A 4 -19.54 13.23 -6.65
C SER A 4 -19.79 13.01 -5.16
N VAL A 5 -20.53 11.95 -4.83
CA VAL A 5 -20.76 11.54 -3.44
C VAL A 5 -19.40 11.53 -2.71
N PRO A 6 -19.29 12.12 -1.50
CA PRO A 6 -18.05 12.06 -0.72
C PRO A 6 -17.57 10.63 -0.53
N ILE A 7 -16.25 10.39 -0.53
CA ILE A 7 -15.73 9.01 -0.43
C ILE A 7 -16.03 8.36 0.92
N ARG A 8 -16.17 9.15 1.99
CA ARG A 8 -16.69 8.69 3.28
C ARG A 8 -18.17 8.23 3.25
N ASN A 9 -18.89 8.50 2.18
CA ASN A 9 -20.26 7.99 2.01
C ASN A 9 -20.28 6.72 1.14
N SER A 10 -19.12 6.08 0.94
CA SER A 10 -19.04 4.78 0.24
C SER A 10 -19.52 3.61 1.08
N VAL A 11 -19.61 3.79 2.40
CA VAL A 11 -20.11 2.77 3.32
C VAL A 11 -21.22 3.39 4.16
N VAL A 12 -22.42 2.83 4.07
CA VAL A 12 -23.62 3.33 4.75
C VAL A 12 -24.28 2.22 5.56
N GLN A 13 -24.81 2.56 6.72
CA GLN A 13 -25.52 1.59 7.55
C GLN A 13 -26.98 1.50 7.10
N ILE A 14 -27.46 0.29 6.82
CA ILE A 14 -28.86 0.02 6.45
C ILE A 14 -29.66 -0.39 7.69
N SER A 15 -29.06 -1.23 8.54
CA SER A 15 -29.67 -1.76 9.76
C SER A 15 -28.60 -1.97 10.84
N HIS A 16 -29.00 -2.46 12.02
CA HIS A 16 -28.06 -2.79 13.10
C HIS A 16 -27.07 -3.92 12.76
N SER A 17 -27.32 -4.69 11.71
CA SER A 17 -26.51 -5.83 11.27
C SER A 17 -26.16 -5.80 9.78
N THR A 18 -26.51 -4.74 9.06
CA THR A 18 -26.35 -4.66 7.60
C THR A 18 -25.81 -3.30 7.19
N TRP A 19 -24.78 -3.31 6.35
CA TRP A 19 -24.13 -2.13 5.78
C TRP A 19 -24.06 -2.28 4.26
N ARG A 20 -24.21 -1.18 3.52
CA ARG A 20 -23.98 -1.15 2.08
C ARG A 20 -22.59 -0.59 1.78
N LEU A 21 -21.84 -1.28 0.93
CA LEU A 21 -20.51 -0.91 0.47
C LEU A 21 -20.60 -0.59 -1.03
N GLY A 22 -20.67 0.69 -1.35
CA GLY A 22 -21.01 1.17 -2.70
C GLY A 22 -22.50 1.01 -3.01
N CYS A 23 -22.81 0.70 -4.26
CA CYS A 23 -24.12 0.33 -4.77
C CYS A 23 -24.25 -1.19 -4.95
N ALA A 24 -23.14 -1.91 -5.14
CA ALA A 24 -23.16 -3.31 -5.57
C ALA A 24 -23.16 -4.35 -4.44
N ILE A 25 -22.63 -4.02 -3.24
CA ILE A 25 -22.38 -5.02 -2.19
C ILE A 25 -23.06 -4.64 -0.87
N GLU A 26 -23.67 -5.64 -0.25
CA GLU A 26 -24.13 -5.59 1.13
C GLU A 26 -23.21 -6.43 2.01
N CYS A 27 -22.83 -5.87 3.15
CA CYS A 27 -22.12 -6.55 4.22
C CYS A 27 -23.09 -6.82 5.38
N GLU A 28 -23.22 -8.08 5.76
CA GLU A 28 -24.14 -8.49 6.82
C GLU A 28 -23.39 -9.22 7.93
N ARG A 29 -23.74 -8.91 9.19
CA ARG A 29 -23.30 -9.67 10.37
C ARG A 29 -24.35 -10.73 10.70
N ILE A 30 -23.98 -11.99 10.57
CA ILE A 30 -24.86 -13.16 10.77
C ILE A 30 -24.19 -14.23 11.64
N ALA A 31 -24.95 -15.25 12.05
CA ALA A 31 -24.45 -16.33 12.91
C ALA A 31 -23.55 -17.32 12.16
N GLU A 32 -23.93 -17.70 10.93
CA GLU A 32 -23.16 -18.61 10.07
C GLU A 32 -23.33 -18.22 8.59
N PRO A 33 -22.27 -18.34 7.77
CA PRO A 33 -22.33 -18.03 6.34
C PRO A 33 -23.12 -19.09 5.56
N ASP A 34 -23.77 -18.65 4.49
CA ASP A 34 -24.47 -19.52 3.54
C ASP A 34 -23.76 -19.55 2.17
N ASP A 35 -24.15 -20.50 1.31
CA ASP A 35 -23.53 -20.69 -0.01
C ASP A 35 -23.80 -19.54 -1.00
N THR A 36 -24.62 -18.55 -0.63
CA THR A 36 -24.92 -17.38 -1.49
C THR A 36 -23.96 -16.21 -1.27
N CYS A 37 -23.09 -16.29 -0.25
CA CYS A 37 -22.11 -15.25 0.01
C CYS A 37 -21.00 -15.22 -1.06
N ALA A 38 -20.63 -14.02 -1.49
CA ALA A 38 -19.48 -13.80 -2.36
C ALA A 38 -18.15 -13.94 -1.59
N ALA A 39 -18.16 -13.55 -0.31
CA ALA A 39 -17.05 -13.74 0.60
C ALA A 39 -17.54 -13.71 2.05
N ALA A 40 -16.76 -14.27 2.97
CA ALA A 40 -17.07 -14.28 4.40
C ALA A 40 -15.79 -14.26 5.25
N TRP A 41 -15.88 -13.68 6.44
CA TRP A 41 -14.85 -13.80 7.46
C TRP A 41 -15.46 -13.86 8.85
N LYS A 42 -14.78 -14.58 9.75
CA LYS A 42 -15.21 -14.77 11.13
C LYS A 42 -14.72 -13.63 12.03
N ASP A 43 -15.58 -13.19 12.94
CA ASP A 43 -15.29 -12.15 13.94
C ASP A 43 -15.95 -12.49 15.28
N GLY A 44 -15.18 -13.09 16.19
CA GLY A 44 -15.70 -13.65 17.43
C GLY A 44 -16.74 -14.75 17.16
N GLU A 45 -17.93 -14.58 17.73
CA GLU A 45 -19.06 -15.51 17.60
C GLU A 45 -19.88 -15.30 16.30
N TYR A 46 -19.60 -14.24 15.54
CA TYR A 46 -20.35 -13.90 14.34
C TYR A 46 -19.49 -14.04 13.08
N TRP A 47 -20.16 -14.02 11.95
CA TRP A 47 -19.55 -13.87 10.63
C TRP A 47 -20.00 -12.58 10.01
N TYR A 48 -19.09 -11.94 9.29
CA TYR A 48 -19.43 -10.94 8.31
C TYR A 48 -19.40 -11.59 6.93
N ILE A 49 -20.45 -11.39 6.15
CA ILE A 49 -20.55 -11.87 4.78
C ILE A 49 -20.70 -10.70 3.83
N LEU A 50 -20.27 -10.88 2.57
CA LEU A 50 -20.55 -9.99 1.46
C LEU A 50 -21.48 -10.69 0.49
N ARG A 51 -22.49 -9.99 -0.01
CA ARG A 51 -23.36 -10.45 -1.10
C ARG A 51 -23.73 -9.31 -2.03
N LEU A 52 -24.19 -9.67 -3.22
CA LEU A 52 -24.69 -8.69 -4.17
C LEU A 52 -25.94 -8.02 -3.59
N ALA A 53 -25.98 -6.68 -3.65
CA ALA A 53 -27.11 -5.90 -3.20
C ALA A 53 -28.35 -6.21 -4.06
N THR A 54 -29.50 -6.30 -3.42
CA THR A 54 -30.79 -6.52 -4.10
C THR A 54 -31.37 -5.23 -4.70
N SER A 55 -30.83 -4.06 -4.34
CA SER A 55 -31.21 -2.74 -4.85
C SER A 55 -29.99 -1.91 -5.19
N GLU A 56 -30.00 -1.26 -6.37
CA GLU A 56 -28.90 -0.41 -6.84
C GLU A 56 -28.84 0.96 -6.15
N GLN A 57 -29.89 1.36 -5.42
CA GLN A 57 -29.92 2.67 -4.74
C GLN A 57 -29.52 2.55 -3.27
N PRO A 58 -28.54 3.33 -2.78
CA PRO A 58 -28.22 3.36 -1.35
C PRO A 58 -29.44 3.84 -0.53
N PRO A 59 -29.68 3.29 0.67
CA PRO A 59 -30.76 3.77 1.53
C PRO A 59 -30.44 5.19 2.02
N ASP A 60 -31.41 5.87 2.65
CA ASP A 60 -31.21 7.21 3.22
C ASP A 60 -29.92 7.28 4.05
N VAL A 61 -29.11 8.29 3.73
CA VAL A 61 -27.68 8.36 4.02
C VAL A 61 -27.43 8.52 5.51
N THR A 62 -27.30 7.39 6.22
CA THR A 62 -26.72 7.38 7.56
C THR A 62 -25.28 6.88 7.43
N PRO A 63 -24.27 7.74 7.68
CA PRO A 63 -22.88 7.32 7.65
C PRO A 63 -22.68 6.09 8.55
N ALA A 64 -21.98 5.08 8.07
CA ALA A 64 -21.89 3.79 8.75
C ALA A 64 -21.16 3.80 10.10
N ASN A 65 -20.69 4.95 10.57
CA ASN A 65 -19.80 5.11 11.72
C ASN A 65 -20.48 4.66 13.02
N SER A 66 -20.42 3.35 13.24
CA SER A 66 -21.01 2.56 14.31
C SER A 66 -19.88 1.85 15.05
N HIS A 67 -20.16 1.13 16.14
CA HIS A 67 -19.10 0.36 16.81
C HIS A 67 -18.51 -0.72 15.88
N GLU A 68 -19.37 -1.34 15.07
CA GLU A 68 -19.06 -2.43 14.16
C GLU A 68 -18.35 -1.98 12.89
N VAL A 69 -18.77 -0.87 12.27
CA VAL A 69 -18.20 -0.37 11.03
C VAL A 69 -17.71 1.05 11.26
N ARG A 70 -16.40 1.25 11.26
CA ARG A 70 -15.77 2.51 11.69
C ARG A 70 -14.88 3.07 10.60
N LEU A 71 -15.03 4.36 10.31
CA LEU A 71 -14.08 5.06 9.46
C LEU A 71 -12.78 5.27 10.23
N ILE A 72 -11.69 4.70 9.74
CA ILE A 72 -10.36 4.75 10.39
C ILE A 72 -9.48 5.82 9.72
N HIS A 73 -9.65 6.04 8.42
CA HIS A 73 -8.88 7.02 7.66
C HIS A 73 -9.73 7.63 6.53
N GLU A 74 -9.59 8.93 6.29
CA GLU A 74 -10.18 9.66 5.17
C GLU A 74 -9.09 10.52 4.51
N GLY A 75 -8.65 10.11 3.31
CA GLY A 75 -7.70 10.83 2.45
C GLY A 75 -8.42 11.80 1.51
N GLY A 76 -9.28 12.66 2.06
CA GLY A 76 -10.09 13.60 1.28
C GLY A 76 -11.14 12.89 0.41
N THR A 77 -11.13 13.12 -0.91
CA THR A 77 -12.08 12.49 -1.84
C THR A 77 -11.53 11.25 -2.55
N LEU A 78 -10.28 10.86 -2.28
CA LEU A 78 -9.55 9.86 -3.07
C LEU A 78 -9.41 8.51 -2.37
N SER A 79 -9.30 8.49 -1.04
CA SER A 79 -9.25 7.25 -0.28
C SER A 79 -10.05 7.33 1.03
N ALA A 80 -10.60 6.20 1.45
CA ALA A 80 -11.12 5.99 2.80
C ALA A 80 -10.85 4.55 3.22
N VAL A 81 -10.62 4.34 4.52
CA VAL A 81 -10.42 3.00 5.09
C VAL A 81 -11.39 2.80 6.24
N TRP A 82 -12.15 1.72 6.17
CA TRP A 82 -13.13 1.31 7.16
C TRP A 82 -12.65 0.05 7.88
N ALA A 83 -12.75 0.01 9.20
CA ALA A 83 -12.72 -1.24 9.93
C ALA A 83 -14.13 -1.86 9.86
N ILE A 84 -14.22 -3.16 9.57
CA ILE A 84 -15.46 -3.94 9.64
C ILE A 84 -15.24 -5.04 10.67
N GLY A 85 -15.90 -4.88 11.80
CA GLY A 85 -15.60 -5.63 13.01
C GLY A 85 -14.17 -5.38 13.50
N ASN A 86 -13.61 -6.38 14.16
CA ASN A 86 -12.22 -6.41 14.60
C ASN A 86 -11.31 -7.09 13.58
N ASN A 87 -11.84 -7.89 12.65
CA ASN A 87 -11.01 -8.79 11.84
C ASN A 87 -10.88 -8.40 10.36
N ALA A 88 -11.51 -7.33 9.89
CA ALA A 88 -11.35 -6.88 8.51
C ALA A 88 -11.25 -5.36 8.35
N PHE A 89 -10.68 -4.97 7.22
CA PHE A 89 -10.69 -3.61 6.71
C PHE A 89 -11.30 -3.58 5.31
N CYS A 90 -12.00 -2.50 4.99
CA CYS A 90 -12.43 -2.17 3.64
C CYS A 90 -11.75 -0.85 3.22
N LYS A 91 -10.83 -0.94 2.26
CA LYS A 91 -10.25 0.22 1.59
C LYS A 91 -11.14 0.61 0.41
N VAL A 92 -11.42 1.89 0.28
CA VAL A 92 -12.18 2.46 -0.83
C VAL A 92 -11.36 3.55 -1.48
N HIS A 93 -10.93 3.33 -2.72
CA HIS A 93 -10.11 4.29 -3.47
C HIS A 93 -10.87 4.79 -4.71
N HIS A 94 -10.51 5.99 -5.18
CA HIS A 94 -10.92 6.41 -6.52
C HIS A 94 -10.34 5.43 -7.54
N TRP A 95 -11.16 5.05 -8.53
CA TRP A 95 -10.77 4.10 -9.57
C TRP A 95 -10.86 4.75 -10.95
N SER A 96 -9.81 4.51 -11.73
CA SER A 96 -9.74 4.69 -13.17
C SER A 96 -9.21 3.40 -13.83
N PRO A 97 -9.41 3.20 -15.14
CA PRO A 97 -8.88 2.04 -15.85
C PRO A 97 -7.36 1.84 -15.71
N ASP A 98 -6.61 2.94 -15.50
CA ASP A 98 -5.14 2.92 -15.38
C ASP A 98 -4.66 2.72 -13.93
N THR A 99 -5.59 2.64 -12.96
CA THR A 99 -5.25 2.48 -11.54
C THR A 99 -4.74 1.08 -11.25
N THR A 100 -3.54 0.98 -10.69
CA THR A 100 -2.99 -0.29 -10.18
C THR A 100 -3.92 -0.86 -9.10
N SER A 101 -4.32 -2.12 -9.26
CA SER A 101 -5.12 -2.80 -8.24
C SER A 101 -4.22 -3.38 -7.15
N GLU A 102 -4.38 -2.90 -5.92
CA GLU A 102 -3.65 -3.38 -4.75
C GLU A 102 -3.93 -4.88 -4.49
N SER A 103 -5.19 -5.32 -4.63
CA SER A 103 -5.57 -6.72 -4.40
C SER A 103 -4.85 -7.66 -5.36
N GLU A 104 -4.72 -7.21 -6.59
CA GLU A 104 -4.02 -7.89 -7.66
C GLU A 104 -2.51 -7.92 -7.36
N THR A 105 -1.94 -6.79 -6.93
CA THR A 105 -0.53 -6.73 -6.52
C THR A 105 -0.21 -7.67 -5.36
N ILE A 106 -1.09 -7.74 -4.35
CA ILE A 106 -0.98 -8.70 -3.24
C ILE A 106 -0.99 -10.14 -3.76
N LYS A 107 -1.94 -10.52 -4.64
CA LYS A 107 -1.99 -11.87 -5.23
C LYS A 107 -0.73 -12.21 -6.02
N PHE A 108 -0.17 -11.24 -6.75
CA PHE A 108 1.08 -11.42 -7.48
C PHE A 108 2.23 -11.75 -6.53
N VAL A 109 2.37 -10.98 -5.44
CA VAL A 109 3.43 -11.17 -4.43
C VAL A 109 3.25 -12.50 -3.72
N GLN A 110 2.04 -12.85 -3.27
CA GLN A 110 1.76 -14.16 -2.65
C GLN A 110 2.18 -15.33 -3.55
N LYS A 111 1.96 -15.20 -4.85
CA LYS A 111 2.32 -16.23 -5.83
C LYS A 111 3.82 -16.31 -6.11
N LYS A 112 4.51 -15.16 -6.18
CA LYS A 112 5.92 -15.08 -6.64
C LYS A 112 6.93 -15.07 -5.50
N ALA A 113 6.55 -14.57 -4.34
CA ALA A 113 7.35 -14.45 -3.12
C ALA A 113 6.48 -14.81 -1.90
N PRO A 114 6.07 -16.09 -1.74
CA PRO A 114 5.22 -16.51 -0.63
C PRO A 114 5.85 -16.32 0.76
N GLN A 115 7.15 -16.06 0.82
CA GLN A 115 7.87 -15.72 2.06
C GLN A 115 7.59 -14.30 2.54
N VAL A 116 7.15 -13.40 1.64
CA VAL A 116 6.84 -12.01 1.98
C VAL A 116 5.44 -11.96 2.59
N PRO A 117 5.31 -11.55 3.87
CA PRO A 117 4.02 -11.57 4.54
C PRO A 117 3.17 -10.38 4.05
N VAL A 118 2.01 -10.69 3.48
CA VAL A 118 1.06 -9.69 2.96
C VAL A 118 -0.35 -9.95 3.49
N PRO A 119 -1.25 -8.96 3.50
CA PRO A 119 -2.63 -9.14 3.91
C PRO A 119 -3.36 -10.21 3.10
N GLU A 120 -4.30 -10.90 3.74
CA GLU A 120 -5.22 -11.79 3.02
C GLU A 120 -6.33 -10.96 2.37
N VAL A 121 -6.45 -11.07 1.05
CA VAL A 121 -7.56 -10.48 0.28
C VAL A 121 -8.81 -11.33 0.48
N VAL A 122 -9.84 -10.74 1.09
CA VAL A 122 -11.16 -11.37 1.25
C VAL A 122 -11.99 -11.20 -0.02
N TYR A 123 -12.08 -9.96 -0.52
CA TYR A 123 -12.85 -9.65 -1.71
C TYR A 123 -12.44 -8.30 -2.30
N SER A 124 -12.57 -8.13 -3.61
CA SER A 124 -12.25 -6.88 -4.31
C SER A 124 -13.19 -6.67 -5.49
N TRP A 125 -13.68 -5.45 -5.69
CA TRP A 125 -14.54 -5.12 -6.83
C TRP A 125 -14.40 -3.65 -7.20
N VAL A 126 -14.90 -3.31 -8.38
CA VAL A 126 -15.04 -1.93 -8.86
C VAL A 126 -16.52 -1.59 -8.89
N ASP A 127 -16.86 -0.41 -8.41
CA ASP A 127 -18.21 0.12 -8.38
C ASP A 127 -18.19 1.59 -8.87
N GLY A 128 -18.60 1.77 -10.12
CA GLY A 128 -18.52 3.07 -10.81
C GLY A 128 -17.09 3.59 -10.88
N LYS A 129 -16.81 4.68 -10.16
CA LYS A 129 -15.49 5.35 -10.10
C LYS A 129 -14.74 5.07 -8.80
N ARG A 130 -15.06 3.95 -8.14
CA ARG A 130 -14.43 3.53 -6.89
C ARG A 130 -14.02 2.06 -6.99
N SER A 131 -12.88 1.75 -6.39
CA SER A 131 -12.47 0.38 -6.11
C SER A 131 -12.65 0.10 -4.63
N PHE A 132 -13.06 -1.12 -4.32
CA PHE A 132 -13.22 -1.61 -2.97
C PHE A 132 -12.33 -2.83 -2.79
N LEU A 133 -11.64 -2.87 -1.65
CA LEU A 133 -10.77 -3.97 -1.27
C LEU A 133 -11.00 -4.31 0.20
N VAL A 134 -11.53 -5.52 0.44
CA VAL A 134 -11.69 -6.08 1.77
C VAL A 134 -10.50 -6.98 2.08
N LEU A 135 -9.79 -6.67 3.15
CA LEU A 135 -8.62 -7.39 3.65
C LEU A 135 -8.91 -7.93 5.04
N LYS A 136 -8.41 -9.13 5.37
CA LYS A 136 -8.32 -9.52 6.78
C LYS A 136 -7.32 -8.63 7.50
N ARG A 137 -7.61 -8.29 8.76
CA ARG A 137 -6.68 -7.60 9.64
C ARG A 137 -5.49 -8.53 9.90
N ALA A 138 -4.32 -8.14 9.39
CA ALA A 138 -3.08 -8.80 9.75
C ALA A 138 -2.77 -8.58 11.24
N PRO A 139 -2.20 -9.57 11.95
CA PRO A 139 -1.98 -9.47 13.38
C PRO A 139 -0.88 -8.47 13.73
N GLY A 140 -0.97 -7.88 14.92
CA GLY A 140 0.04 -6.98 15.47
C GLY A 140 -0.34 -5.50 15.40
N ILE A 141 0.67 -4.66 15.66
CA ILE A 141 0.60 -3.21 15.60
C ILE A 141 1.62 -2.69 14.58
N THR A 142 1.52 -1.42 14.19
CA THR A 142 2.50 -0.83 13.27
C THR A 142 3.90 -0.81 13.91
N LEU A 143 4.94 -0.90 13.09
CA LEU A 143 6.32 -0.76 13.52
C LEU A 143 6.51 0.61 14.19
N ARG A 144 5.87 1.65 13.66
CA ARG A 144 5.85 2.99 14.26
C ARG A 144 5.37 2.94 15.72
N ASP A 145 4.28 2.26 16.00
CA ASP A 145 3.70 2.20 17.35
C ASP A 145 4.52 1.33 18.30
N ALA A 146 5.16 0.27 17.78
CA ALA A 146 5.97 -0.63 18.58
C ALA A 146 7.38 -0.09 18.88
N TRP A 147 7.96 0.72 17.98
CA TRP A 147 9.40 1.02 17.94
C TRP A 147 9.96 1.57 19.26
N GLY A 148 9.24 2.49 19.91
CA GLY A 148 9.66 3.11 21.17
C GLY A 148 9.69 2.16 22.36
N THR A 149 9.04 1.00 22.26
CA THR A 149 9.04 -0.04 23.31
C THR A 149 9.99 -1.19 23.02
N MET A 150 10.55 -1.24 21.80
CA MET A 150 11.47 -2.28 21.38
C MET A 150 12.88 -2.03 21.93
N SER A 151 13.57 -3.11 22.30
CA SER A 151 15.02 -3.07 22.54
C SER A 151 15.79 -2.85 21.23
N ALA A 152 17.04 -2.39 21.33
CA ALA A 152 17.90 -2.22 20.16
C ALA A 152 18.02 -3.51 19.33
N THR A 153 18.17 -4.67 19.99
CA THR A 153 18.23 -5.98 19.34
C THR A 153 16.94 -6.35 18.60
N GLN A 154 15.77 -6.01 19.15
CA GLN A 154 14.50 -6.23 18.47
C GLN A 154 14.36 -5.34 17.23
N GLN A 155 14.74 -4.07 17.35
CA GLN A 155 14.76 -3.14 16.21
C GLN A 155 15.70 -3.63 15.10
N ASP A 156 16.90 -4.10 15.45
CA ASP A 156 17.85 -4.69 14.50
C ASP A 156 17.29 -5.95 13.83
N SER A 157 16.63 -6.82 14.59
CA SER A 157 16.01 -8.02 14.04
C SER A 157 14.93 -7.69 13.01
N ILE A 158 14.02 -6.76 13.33
CA ILE A 158 12.97 -6.34 12.39
C ILE A 158 13.57 -5.69 11.15
N LEU A 159 14.61 -4.87 11.32
CA LEU A 159 15.30 -4.23 10.21
C LEU A 159 15.91 -5.26 9.26
N GLU A 160 16.58 -6.28 9.79
CA GLU A 160 17.12 -7.39 8.96
C GLU A 160 16.01 -8.19 8.29
N GLU A 161 14.88 -8.45 8.96
CA GLU A 161 13.71 -9.10 8.34
C GLU A 161 13.17 -8.29 7.16
N VAL A 162 13.00 -6.97 7.31
CA VAL A 162 12.50 -6.08 6.24
C VAL A 162 13.48 -6.01 5.07
N VAL A 163 14.78 -5.86 5.34
CA VAL A 163 15.82 -5.84 4.30
C VAL A 163 15.89 -7.18 3.56
N HIS A 164 15.73 -8.29 4.28
CA HIS A 164 15.61 -9.60 3.66
C HIS A 164 14.37 -9.70 2.75
N MET A 165 13.23 -9.12 3.12
CA MET A 165 12.06 -9.06 2.23
C MET A 165 12.35 -8.23 0.97
N CYS A 166 13.11 -7.14 1.08
CA CYS A 166 13.55 -6.37 -0.08
C CYS A 166 14.42 -7.22 -1.04
N ASP A 167 15.32 -8.04 -0.53
CA ASP A 167 16.15 -8.95 -1.34
C ASP A 167 15.28 -9.97 -2.09
N ILE A 168 14.30 -10.57 -1.40
CA ILE A 168 13.36 -11.54 -2.00
C ILE A 168 12.56 -10.88 -3.12
N LEU A 169 11.97 -9.71 -2.85
CA LEU A 169 11.22 -8.96 -3.87
C LEU A 169 12.13 -8.61 -5.05
N ALA A 170 13.32 -8.05 -4.79
CA ALA A 170 14.23 -7.62 -5.84
C ALA A 170 14.75 -8.78 -6.72
N SER A 171 14.70 -10.02 -6.24
CA SER A 171 15.02 -11.20 -7.07
C SER A 171 13.99 -11.44 -8.19
N ILE A 172 12.78 -10.88 -8.06
CA ILE A 172 11.74 -10.94 -9.08
C ILE A 172 11.91 -9.74 -10.01
N THR A 173 12.18 -10.01 -11.28
CA THR A 173 12.56 -8.98 -12.25
C THR A 173 11.59 -8.82 -13.42
N SER A 174 11.65 -7.65 -14.06
CA SER A 174 10.94 -7.29 -15.29
C SER A 174 11.91 -6.67 -16.31
N GLU A 175 11.55 -6.67 -17.59
CA GLU A 175 12.28 -5.97 -18.68
C GLU A 175 11.92 -4.49 -18.78
N ARG A 176 10.91 -4.07 -18.01
CA ARG A 176 10.36 -2.72 -18.01
C ARG A 176 10.16 -2.22 -16.60
N LEU A 177 10.28 -0.90 -16.43
CA LEU A 177 9.77 -0.18 -15.27
C LEU A 177 8.26 -0.11 -15.43
N GLN A 178 7.50 -0.76 -14.54
CA GLN A 178 6.04 -0.88 -14.64
C GLN A 178 5.46 -1.46 -13.35
N ASN A 179 4.15 -1.37 -13.14
CA ASN A 179 3.47 -2.13 -12.08
C ASN A 179 3.47 -3.64 -12.41
N VAL A 180 2.93 -4.47 -11.52
CA VAL A 180 3.00 -5.93 -11.70
C VAL A 180 2.11 -6.49 -12.83
N TYR A 181 1.33 -5.63 -13.50
CA TYR A 181 0.44 -5.96 -14.62
C TYR A 181 0.86 -5.33 -15.95
N GLY A 182 1.99 -4.61 -15.99
CA GLY A 182 2.45 -3.94 -17.19
C GLY A 182 1.89 -2.54 -17.42
N GLY A 183 1.20 -1.98 -16.41
CA GLY A 183 0.71 -0.60 -16.42
C GLY A 183 1.63 0.38 -15.67
N PRO A 184 1.20 1.64 -15.56
CA PRO A 184 1.96 2.69 -14.89
C PRO A 184 2.24 2.38 -13.41
N VAL A 185 3.37 2.86 -12.88
CA VAL A 185 3.65 2.80 -11.43
C VAL A 185 3.13 4.05 -10.72
N LEU A 186 2.51 3.84 -9.56
CA LEU A 186 2.08 4.91 -8.65
C LEU A 186 3.26 5.32 -7.76
N GLU A 187 4.23 6.04 -8.31
CA GLU A 187 5.37 6.58 -7.56
C GLU A 187 5.57 8.07 -7.87
N PRO A 188 4.92 8.96 -7.09
CA PRO A 188 4.96 10.42 -7.29
C PRO A 188 6.37 11.02 -7.30
N TYR A 189 7.36 10.35 -6.69
CA TYR A 189 8.74 10.83 -6.68
C TYR A 189 9.43 10.62 -8.04
N LEU A 190 9.00 9.64 -8.81
CA LEU A 190 9.53 9.36 -10.15
C LEU A 190 8.69 9.99 -11.26
N ALA A 191 7.43 10.37 -10.98
CA ALA A 191 6.53 11.02 -11.92
C ALA A 191 6.80 12.54 -12.07
N HIS A 192 6.23 13.15 -13.12
CA HIS A 192 6.41 14.58 -13.41
C HIS A 192 5.60 15.48 -12.47
N SER A 193 4.47 15.01 -11.95
CA SER A 193 3.70 15.68 -10.90
C SER A 193 3.34 14.71 -9.77
N GLU A 194 3.05 15.25 -8.59
CA GLU A 194 2.74 14.44 -7.41
C GLU A 194 1.42 13.65 -7.52
N ARG A 195 0.62 13.92 -8.56
CA ARG A 195 -0.64 13.21 -8.83
C ARG A 195 -0.54 12.27 -10.02
N ASP A 196 0.62 12.19 -10.67
CA ASP A 196 0.80 11.37 -11.87
C ASP A 196 1.44 10.03 -11.53
N SER A 197 1.07 9.04 -12.34
CA SER A 197 1.81 7.79 -12.46
C SER A 197 2.99 7.94 -13.41
N LEU A 198 4.00 7.09 -13.26
CA LEU A 198 5.05 6.96 -14.27
C LEU A 198 4.69 5.82 -15.25
N GLU A 199 4.51 6.19 -16.51
CA GLU A 199 4.20 5.26 -17.60
C GLU A 199 5.27 4.17 -17.75
N PRO A 200 4.90 2.97 -18.25
CA PRO A 200 5.84 1.89 -18.44
C PRO A 200 7.03 2.23 -19.35
N LEU A 201 8.26 2.15 -18.83
CA LEU A 201 9.46 2.46 -19.61
C LEU A 201 10.27 1.19 -19.91
N SER A 202 10.75 1.06 -21.14
CA SER A 202 11.83 0.13 -21.48
C SER A 202 13.16 0.57 -20.86
N VAL A 203 14.18 -0.29 -20.95
CA VAL A 203 15.56 0.04 -20.54
C VAL A 203 16.08 1.29 -21.26
N CYS A 204 15.94 1.37 -22.60
CA CYS A 204 16.40 2.52 -23.39
C CYS A 204 15.67 3.82 -23.03
N GLU A 205 14.36 3.75 -22.81
CA GLU A 205 13.58 4.91 -22.38
C GLU A 205 13.96 5.34 -20.98
N SER A 206 14.18 4.40 -20.06
CA SER A 206 14.63 4.67 -18.69
C SER A 206 16.03 5.30 -18.68
N LYS A 207 16.97 4.80 -19.49
CA LYS A 207 18.30 5.41 -19.67
C LYS A 207 18.16 6.88 -20.07
N ARG A 208 17.30 7.20 -21.03
CA ARG A 208 17.04 8.60 -21.45
C ARG A 208 16.29 9.42 -20.39
N TYR A 209 15.36 8.80 -19.66
CA TYR A 209 14.54 9.44 -18.64
C TYR A 209 15.35 9.90 -17.42
N PHE A 210 16.30 9.06 -17.00
CA PHE A 210 17.17 9.31 -15.85
C PHE A 210 18.53 9.92 -16.24
N PHE A 211 18.82 10.17 -17.52
CA PHE A 211 20.10 10.76 -17.91
C PHE A 211 20.12 12.27 -17.73
N ARG A 212 21.25 12.78 -17.23
CA ARG A 212 21.58 14.20 -17.12
C ARG A 212 23.02 14.46 -17.48
N GLU A 213 23.25 15.35 -18.44
CA GLU A 213 24.59 15.73 -18.90
C GLU A 213 25.32 16.64 -17.90
N ASP A 214 24.58 17.42 -17.12
CA ASP A 214 25.10 18.37 -16.14
C ASP A 214 25.16 17.81 -14.70
N LEU A 215 24.75 16.54 -14.50
CA LEU A 215 24.64 15.93 -13.18
C LEU A 215 25.23 14.52 -13.17
N HIS A 216 26.40 14.40 -12.55
CA HIS A 216 27.18 13.17 -12.50
C HIS A 216 27.53 12.74 -11.05
N PRO A 217 27.72 11.44 -10.79
CA PRO A 217 27.47 10.33 -11.72
C PRO A 217 25.97 10.12 -11.95
N ASN A 218 25.59 9.71 -13.16
CA ASN A 218 24.22 9.27 -13.43
C ASN A 218 24.01 7.86 -12.84
N PRO A 219 22.79 7.53 -12.38
CA PRO A 219 22.47 6.17 -11.98
C PRO A 219 22.60 5.21 -13.17
N GLU A 220 23.20 4.05 -12.93
CA GLU A 220 23.18 2.96 -13.90
C GLU A 220 21.76 2.41 -14.02
N ILE A 221 21.27 2.30 -15.25
CA ILE A 221 20.03 1.62 -15.57
C ILE A 221 20.39 0.25 -16.14
N GLU A 222 20.22 -0.76 -15.29
CA GLU A 222 20.44 -2.16 -15.62
C GLU A 222 19.46 -2.68 -16.68
N GLU A 223 19.73 -3.87 -17.21
CA GLU A 223 18.89 -4.54 -18.20
C GLU A 223 17.59 -5.10 -17.59
N ARG A 224 17.47 -5.09 -16.26
CA ARG A 224 16.30 -5.58 -15.52
C ARG A 224 15.86 -4.57 -14.46
N PHE A 225 14.56 -4.51 -14.23
CA PHE A 225 13.93 -3.76 -13.15
C PHE A 225 13.48 -4.74 -12.07
N HIS A 226 13.52 -4.32 -10.81
CA HIS A 226 13.35 -5.17 -9.64
C HIS A 226 12.03 -4.88 -8.95
N LEU A 227 11.28 -5.91 -8.59
CA LEU A 227 10.08 -5.73 -7.78
C LEU A 227 10.47 -5.10 -6.44
N TYR A 228 9.80 -4.01 -6.08
CA TYR A 228 10.07 -3.28 -4.85
C TYR A 228 8.80 -2.61 -4.33
N HIS A 229 8.70 -2.52 -3.01
CA HIS A 229 7.66 -1.77 -2.31
C HIS A 229 8.21 -0.39 -1.93
N PRO A 230 7.88 0.69 -2.65
CA PRO A 230 8.51 1.99 -2.39
C PRO A 230 8.04 2.66 -1.09
N ASP A 231 6.89 2.25 -0.53
CA ASP A 231 6.34 2.85 0.68
C ASP A 231 6.53 1.99 1.93
N LEU A 232 7.78 1.58 2.20
CA LEU A 232 8.17 0.85 3.41
C LEU A 232 8.30 1.79 4.63
N GLY A 233 7.30 2.65 4.81
CA GLY A 233 7.17 3.48 6.00
C GLY A 233 6.83 2.65 7.22
N PRO A 234 7.16 3.12 8.44
CA PRO A 234 6.96 2.34 9.66
C PRO A 234 5.47 2.13 10.00
N GLY A 235 4.55 2.89 9.38
CA GLY A 235 3.10 2.66 9.45
C GLY A 235 2.63 1.46 8.60
N ASN A 236 3.37 1.10 7.56
CA ASN A 236 3.01 0.04 6.61
C ASN A 236 3.67 -1.31 6.93
N ILE A 237 4.39 -1.39 8.05
CA ILE A 237 5.04 -2.61 8.52
C ILE A 237 4.36 -3.00 9.82
N LEU A 238 3.76 -4.18 9.88
CA LEU A 238 3.12 -4.71 11.08
C LEU A 238 4.04 -5.69 11.78
N VAL A 239 4.09 -5.57 13.10
CA VAL A 239 4.89 -6.43 13.98
C VAL A 239 4.01 -7.09 15.01
N SER A 240 4.24 -8.38 15.23
CA SER A 240 3.56 -9.20 16.22
C SER A 240 4.56 -10.14 16.85
N ASN A 241 4.49 -10.30 18.18
CA ASN A 241 5.44 -11.13 18.92
C ASN A 241 6.92 -10.85 18.58
N GLN A 242 7.26 -9.56 18.41
CA GLN A 242 8.61 -9.08 18.09
C GLN A 242 9.15 -9.53 16.72
N ARG A 243 8.28 -9.97 15.80
CA ARG A 243 8.62 -10.40 14.44
C ARG A 243 7.81 -9.64 13.41
N LEU A 244 8.34 -9.57 12.18
CA LEU A 244 7.59 -9.05 11.04
C LEU A 244 6.34 -9.91 10.82
N SER A 245 5.17 -9.28 10.82
CA SER A 245 3.89 -9.99 10.69
C SER A 245 3.22 -9.76 9.34
N ALA A 246 3.33 -8.56 8.77
CA ALA A 246 2.85 -8.23 7.43
C ALA A 246 3.45 -6.91 6.96
N ILE A 247 3.59 -6.75 5.65
CA ILE A 247 3.76 -5.46 4.98
C ILE A 247 2.42 -5.14 4.31
N ILE A 248 1.93 -3.92 4.47
CA ILE A 248 0.63 -3.48 3.93
C ILE A 248 0.81 -2.32 2.95
N ASP A 249 -0.27 -1.93 2.27
CA ASP A 249 -0.33 -0.80 1.34
C ASP A 249 0.47 -0.99 0.04
N TRP A 250 0.13 -2.05 -0.68
CA TRP A 250 0.86 -2.54 -1.85
C TRP A 250 0.57 -1.79 -3.16
N GLU A 251 -0.20 -0.70 -3.13
CA GLU A 251 -0.66 0.02 -4.32
C GLU A 251 0.47 0.60 -5.18
N CYS A 252 1.58 0.98 -4.53
CA CYS A 252 2.75 1.56 -5.19
C CYS A 252 3.78 0.48 -5.60
N ALA A 253 3.58 -0.79 -5.27
CA ALA A 253 4.57 -1.81 -5.57
C ALA A 253 4.64 -2.10 -7.08
N GLY A 254 5.85 -2.32 -7.57
CA GLY A 254 6.13 -2.44 -9.00
C GLY A 254 7.59 -2.74 -9.27
N PHE A 255 7.97 -2.75 -10.54
CA PHE A 255 9.33 -2.99 -11.00
C PHE A 255 10.06 -1.66 -11.18
N TYR A 256 11.12 -1.46 -10.40
CA TYR A 256 11.87 -0.21 -10.32
C TYR A 256 13.35 -0.41 -10.67
N PRO A 257 14.07 0.66 -11.06
CA PRO A 257 15.52 0.61 -11.22
C PRO A 257 16.19 0.22 -9.90
N ARG A 258 17.29 -0.55 -9.96
CA ARG A 258 17.98 -1.05 -8.74
C ARG A 258 18.35 0.08 -7.78
N PHE A 259 18.81 1.22 -8.29
CA PHE A 259 19.18 2.36 -7.45
C PHE A 259 18.01 2.93 -6.63
N TRP A 260 16.78 2.74 -7.09
CA TRP A 260 15.60 3.30 -6.41
C TRP A 260 15.37 2.65 -5.04
N ILE A 261 15.79 1.39 -4.87
CA ILE A 261 15.57 0.61 -3.65
C ILE A 261 16.21 1.29 -2.43
N SER A 262 17.47 1.74 -2.50
CA SER A 262 18.11 2.49 -1.41
C SER A 262 17.97 4.01 -1.54
N THR A 263 17.66 4.53 -2.73
CA THR A 263 17.44 5.97 -2.92
C THR A 263 16.12 6.42 -2.31
N LYS A 264 15.02 5.66 -2.46
CA LYS A 264 13.69 6.04 -1.96
C LYS A 264 13.67 6.35 -0.44
N PRO A 265 14.22 5.50 0.46
CA PRO A 265 14.29 5.83 1.89
C PRO A 265 15.11 7.09 2.21
N SER A 266 16.02 7.49 1.31
CA SER A 266 16.86 8.68 1.50
C SER A 266 16.09 9.99 1.26
N VAL A 267 15.07 9.96 0.40
CA VAL A 267 14.45 11.16 -0.16
C VAL A 267 12.98 11.33 0.20
N SER A 268 12.34 10.28 0.74
CA SER A 268 10.91 10.28 1.07
C SER A 268 10.66 10.47 2.57
N PRO A 269 10.07 11.61 3.01
CA PRO A 269 9.63 11.80 4.39
C PRO A 269 8.47 10.88 4.80
N GLY A 270 7.79 10.22 3.85
CA GLY A 270 6.75 9.22 4.16
C GLY A 270 7.28 8.03 4.96
N LEU A 271 8.60 7.82 4.98
CA LEU A 271 9.25 6.80 5.80
C LEU A 271 9.75 7.35 7.16
N ASN A 272 9.42 8.59 7.52
CA ASN A 272 9.63 9.08 8.88
C ASN A 272 8.66 8.41 9.86
N PHE A 273 8.98 8.45 11.15
CA PHE A 273 7.98 8.15 12.17
C PHE A 273 6.90 9.22 12.18
N HIS A 274 5.69 8.83 11.77
CA HIS A 274 4.51 9.68 11.85
C HIS A 274 3.34 8.93 12.53
N PRO A 275 2.76 9.48 13.61
CA PRO A 275 3.25 10.65 14.36
C PRO A 275 4.66 10.42 14.95
N PRO A 276 5.42 11.47 15.30
CA PRO A 276 6.75 11.31 15.91
C PRO A 276 6.71 10.47 17.20
N ILE A 277 7.85 9.87 17.56
CA ILE A 277 8.01 9.12 18.81
C ILE A 277 8.86 9.98 19.77
N PRO A 278 8.40 10.27 21.00
CA PRO A 278 9.15 11.10 21.94
C PRO A 278 10.55 10.56 22.20
N GLY A 279 11.56 11.42 22.04
CA GLY A 279 12.97 11.08 22.30
C GLY A 279 13.67 10.27 21.21
N ILE A 280 13.00 9.99 20.08
CA ILE A 280 13.57 9.28 18.93
C ILE A 280 13.56 10.21 17.72
N ASP A 281 14.66 10.24 16.98
CA ASP A 281 14.77 11.00 15.74
C ASP A 281 13.73 10.51 14.71
N GLU A 282 12.95 11.42 14.14
CA GLU A 282 11.86 11.08 13.20
C GLU A 282 12.37 10.37 11.94
N ILE A 283 13.64 10.57 11.56
CA ILE A 283 14.25 9.93 10.38
C ILE A 283 14.94 8.60 10.70
N GLU A 284 14.99 8.17 11.97
CA GLU A 284 15.77 7.02 12.44
C GLU A 284 15.49 5.76 11.62
N TRP A 285 14.21 5.44 11.38
CA TRP A 285 13.80 4.27 10.58
C TRP A 285 14.37 4.33 9.15
N ARG A 286 14.01 5.36 8.38
CA ARG A 286 14.44 5.45 6.98
C ARG A 286 15.96 5.56 6.84
N LYS A 287 16.64 6.17 7.83
CA LYS A 287 18.10 6.24 7.89
C LYS A 287 18.71 4.84 8.04
N ARG A 288 18.21 4.04 8.99
CA ARG A 288 18.69 2.66 9.22
C ARG A 288 18.37 1.73 8.07
N LEU A 289 17.14 1.79 7.53
CA LEU A 289 16.74 1.03 6.36
C LEU A 289 17.65 1.32 5.16
N ARG A 290 17.88 2.59 4.85
CA ARG A 290 18.79 3.02 3.79
C ARG A 290 20.19 2.43 3.96
N MET A 291 20.79 2.58 5.15
CA MET A 291 22.13 2.08 5.42
C MET A 291 22.24 0.57 5.21
N LYS A 292 21.25 -0.20 5.66
CA LYS A 292 21.22 -1.65 5.45
C LYS A 292 21.05 -2.05 4.00
N LEU A 293 20.25 -1.33 3.22
CA LEU A 293 20.13 -1.57 1.78
C LEU A 293 21.44 -1.23 1.05
N GLU A 294 22.15 -0.17 1.46
CA GLU A 294 23.50 0.11 0.95
C GLU A 294 24.49 -1.02 1.27
N GLU A 295 24.46 -1.57 2.50
CA GLU A 295 25.27 -2.73 2.92
C GLU A 295 24.97 -3.99 2.08
N ARG A 296 23.73 -4.15 1.59
CA ARG A 296 23.33 -5.24 0.66
C ARG A 296 23.73 -4.98 -0.80
N GLY A 297 24.35 -3.83 -1.10
CA GLY A 297 24.80 -3.48 -2.45
C GLY A 297 23.73 -2.85 -3.34
N TYR A 298 22.71 -2.20 -2.76
CA TYR A 298 21.80 -1.34 -3.52
C TYR A 298 22.38 0.08 -3.62
N PRO A 299 22.68 0.59 -4.82
CA PRO A 299 23.39 1.86 -4.97
C PRO A 299 22.49 3.06 -4.64
N ARG A 300 23.02 4.00 -3.86
CA ARG A 300 22.29 5.20 -3.44
C ARG A 300 22.60 6.39 -4.35
N PHE A 301 21.56 7.07 -4.84
CA PHE A 301 21.65 8.28 -5.67
C PHE A 301 20.76 9.41 -5.11
N ALA A 302 20.79 9.64 -3.79
CA ALA A 302 19.89 10.60 -3.13
C ALA A 302 20.16 12.05 -3.54
N GLU A 303 21.42 12.47 -3.52
CA GLU A 303 21.87 13.82 -3.86
C GLU A 303 21.60 14.11 -5.35
N TRP A 304 21.96 13.15 -6.21
CA TRP A 304 21.63 13.17 -7.64
C TRP A 304 20.11 13.27 -7.85
N PHE A 305 19.32 12.45 -7.17
CA PHE A 305 17.87 12.43 -7.33
C PHE A 305 17.23 13.77 -6.94
N MET A 306 17.70 14.41 -5.86
CA MET A 306 17.16 15.69 -5.42
C MET A 306 17.40 16.79 -6.48
N GLU A 307 18.57 16.83 -7.12
CA GLU A 307 18.82 17.75 -8.22
C GLU A 307 18.04 17.38 -9.50
N TRP A 308 17.98 16.08 -9.84
CA TRP A 308 17.19 15.58 -10.96
C TRP A 308 15.71 15.98 -10.83
N ARG A 309 15.11 15.78 -9.64
CA ARG A 309 13.71 16.10 -9.38
C ARG A 309 13.41 17.60 -9.47
N ARG A 310 14.30 18.47 -8.98
CA ARG A 310 14.10 19.94 -9.06
C ARG A 310 13.93 20.44 -10.49
N THR A 311 14.58 19.80 -11.44
CA THR A 311 14.48 20.20 -12.86
C THR A 311 13.21 19.73 -13.54
N LYS A 312 12.52 18.73 -12.98
CA LYS A 312 11.23 18.25 -13.49
C LYS A 312 10.04 19.09 -13.01
N SER A 313 10.21 19.83 -11.91
CA SER A 313 9.19 20.73 -11.35
C SER A 313 9.25 22.15 -11.94
N ARG A 314 10.12 22.41 -12.92
CA ARG A 314 10.20 23.65 -13.70
C ARG A 314 9.62 23.42 -15.09
#